data_AF-M8AJV0-F1
#
_entry.id   AF-M8AJV0-F1
#
_cell.length_a   1.000
_cell.length_b   1.000
_cell.length_c   1.000
_cell.angle_alpha   90.00
_cell.angle_beta   90.00
_cell.angle_gamma   90.00
#
_symmetry.space_group_name_H-M   'P 1'
#
loop_
_entity.id
_entity.type
_entity.pdbx_description
1 polymer ?
#
loop_
_entity_poly.entity_id
_entity_poly.type
_entity_poly.pdbx_seq_one_letter_code
_entity_poly.pdbx_strand_id
1 'polypeptide(L)'
;MSGDAAEAQRARAANGGGGGGGSSNRIQVSNTKKPLFFYVNLAKRYMQQHGEVELSAPGMAIATVVTVAEILKNNGFAFETRITTSTVEIKDEMRGRPIQKAKGDSEDEDVFSS
;
A
#
# COMPACT_ATOMS: atom_id res chain seq x y z
N MET A 1 -11.53 12.11 25.76
CA MET A 1 -10.61 12.47 24.66
C MET A 1 -9.58 11.34 24.54
N SER A 2 -9.81 10.31 23.71
CA SER A 2 -8.95 9.12 23.67
C SER A 2 -8.83 8.53 22.26
N GLY A 3 -8.55 9.41 21.29
CA GLY A 3 -8.56 9.06 19.86
C GLY A 3 -7.24 9.14 19.11
N ASP A 4 -6.14 9.65 19.68
CA ASP A 4 -5.02 10.13 18.83
C ASP A 4 -3.78 9.20 18.72
N ALA A 5 -3.56 8.28 19.65
CA ALA A 5 -2.30 7.52 19.67
C ALA A 5 -2.25 6.38 18.62
N ALA A 6 -3.39 5.75 18.31
CA ALA A 6 -3.45 4.61 17.39
C ALA A 6 -3.40 5.03 15.91
N GLU A 7 -3.87 6.24 15.59
CA GLU A 7 -3.87 6.76 14.22
C GLU A 7 -2.49 7.27 13.79
N ALA A 8 -1.71 7.81 14.74
CA ALA A 8 -0.32 8.25 14.52
C ALA A 8 0.61 7.10 14.07
N GLN A 9 0.34 5.87 14.50
CA GLN A 9 1.18 4.71 14.17
C GLN A 9 0.81 4.10 12.80
N ARG A 10 -0.44 4.22 12.36
CA ARG A 10 -0.86 3.90 10.97
C ARG A 10 -0.38 4.95 9.96
N ALA A 11 -0.24 6.20 10.37
CA ALA A 11 0.32 7.25 9.51
C ALA A 11 1.83 7.04 9.21
N ARG A 12 2.58 6.37 10.09
CA ARG A 12 4.00 6.04 9.89
C ARG A 12 4.24 4.93 8.86
N ALA A 13 3.35 3.93 8.77
CA ALA A 13 3.43 2.90 7.73
C ALA A 13 3.12 3.46 6.33
N ALA A 14 2.34 4.54 6.24
CA ALA A 14 2.14 5.29 4.99
C ALA A 14 3.33 6.18 4.61
N ASN A 15 4.32 6.32 5.51
CA ASN A 15 5.59 7.01 5.29
C ASN A 15 6.76 6.00 5.27
N GLY A 16 6.49 4.77 4.83
CA GLY A 16 7.49 3.75 4.59
C GLY A 16 8.32 4.06 3.34
N GLY A 17 9.46 4.71 3.55
CA GLY A 17 10.65 4.42 2.76
C GLY A 17 10.83 5.18 1.44
N GLY A 18 10.66 6.51 1.46
CA GLY A 18 11.51 7.35 0.62
C GLY A 18 12.95 7.28 1.16
N GLY A 19 13.72 6.28 0.73
CA GLY A 19 15.05 5.99 1.26
C GLY A 19 15.94 5.29 0.25
N GLY A 20 16.52 6.09 -0.64
CA GLY A 20 17.54 5.69 -1.60
C GLY A 20 17.96 6.91 -2.41
N GLY A 21 18.71 7.81 -1.78
CA GLY A 21 19.25 8.99 -2.43
C GLY A 21 20.18 8.60 -3.59
N GLY A 22 19.92 9.20 -4.76
CA GLY A 22 20.82 9.18 -5.92
C GLY A 22 20.60 7.99 -6.86
N SER A 23 20.24 8.28 -8.12
CA SER A 23 20.35 7.43 -9.32
C SER A 23 19.28 6.36 -9.64
N SER A 24 18.26 6.10 -8.82
CA SER A 24 17.22 5.13 -9.21
C SER A 24 16.06 5.76 -10.00
N ASN A 25 15.72 5.15 -11.13
CA ASN A 25 14.58 5.48 -11.98
C ASN A 25 13.32 4.67 -11.63
N ARG A 26 13.23 4.17 -10.38
CA ARG A 26 12.16 3.28 -9.92
C ARG A 26 11.13 3.99 -9.06
N ILE A 27 9.86 3.79 -9.36
CA ILE A 27 8.71 4.27 -8.60
C ILE A 27 7.96 3.07 -8.03
N GLN A 28 7.88 3.01 -6.71
CA GLN A 28 7.02 2.05 -6.02
C GLN A 28 5.66 2.68 -5.75
N VAL A 29 4.63 2.13 -6.37
CA VAL A 29 3.24 2.51 -6.17
C VAL A 29 2.69 1.68 -5.01
N SER A 30 2.13 2.37 -4.03
CA SER A 30 1.55 1.77 -2.82
C SER A 30 0.04 1.90 -2.84
N ASN A 31 -0.62 1.07 -2.03
CA ASN A 31 -2.06 1.14 -1.86
C ASN A 31 -2.38 2.27 -0.86
N THR A 32 -2.72 3.44 -1.40
CA THR A 32 -3.45 4.59 -0.81
C THR A 32 -2.66 5.80 -0.28
N LYS A 33 -3.38 6.94 -0.26
CA LYS A 33 -3.03 8.35 0.03
C LYS A 33 -2.53 9.20 -1.13
N LYS A 34 -1.79 8.64 -2.09
CA LYS A 34 -1.32 9.42 -3.25
C LYS A 34 -2.39 9.42 -4.35
N PRO A 35 -2.79 10.59 -4.89
CA PRO A 35 -3.71 10.65 -6.02
C PRO A 35 -3.05 10.06 -7.28
N LEU A 36 -3.85 9.56 -8.23
CA LEU A 36 -3.35 8.96 -9.47
C LEU A 36 -2.30 9.84 -10.19
N PHE A 37 -2.59 11.13 -10.34
CA PHE A 37 -1.73 12.07 -11.03
C PHE A 37 -0.40 12.36 -10.31
N PHE A 38 -0.27 12.02 -9.03
CA PHE A 38 1.03 12.06 -8.36
C PHE A 38 2.02 11.14 -9.07
N TYR A 39 1.62 9.90 -9.35
CA TYR A 39 2.47 8.91 -10.01
C TYR A 39 2.69 9.23 -11.48
N VAL A 40 1.67 9.77 -12.18
CA VAL A 40 1.82 10.23 -13.58
C VAL A 40 2.88 11.32 -13.68
N ASN A 41 2.81 12.34 -12.83
CA ASN A 41 3.75 13.46 -12.88
C ASN A 41 5.16 13.06 -12.43
N LEU A 42 5.26 12.17 -11.45
CA LEU A 42 6.55 11.63 -11.01
C LEU A 42 7.21 10.81 -12.12
N ALA A 43 6.45 9.96 -12.82
CA ALA A 43 6.95 9.18 -13.95
C ALA A 43 7.46 10.06 -15.09
N LYS A 44 6.72 11.12 -15.46
CA LYS A 44 7.18 12.10 -16.46
C LYS A 44 8.52 12.71 -16.08
N ARG A 45 8.70 13.11 -14.82
CA ARG A 45 9.96 13.66 -14.33
C ARG A 45 11.10 12.63 -14.42
N TYR A 46 10.84 11.39 -14.03
CA TYR A 46 11.85 10.33 -14.07
C TYR A 46 12.27 10.00 -15.51
N MET A 47 11.33 9.94 -16.44
CA MET A 47 11.63 9.75 -17.87
C MET A 47 12.46 10.91 -18.44
N GLN A 48 12.21 12.16 -18.03
CA GLN A 48 13.02 13.31 -18.44
C GLN A 48 14.45 13.27 -17.88
N GLN A 49 14.62 12.73 -16.67
CA GLN A 49 15.91 12.68 -15.98
C GLN A 49 16.77 11.47 -16.38
N HIS A 50 16.13 10.33 -16.69
CA HIS A 50 16.79 9.05 -16.87
C HIS A 50 16.52 8.38 -18.23
N GLY A 51 15.64 8.95 -19.07
CA GLY A 51 15.20 8.36 -20.35
C GLY A 51 14.12 7.28 -20.20
N GLU A 52 14.08 6.60 -19.06
CA GLU A 52 13.15 5.52 -18.73
C GLU A 52 12.70 5.59 -17.28
N VAL A 53 11.62 4.85 -16.96
CA VAL A 53 11.07 4.74 -15.61
C VAL A 53 10.60 3.31 -15.36
N GLU A 54 10.93 2.77 -14.19
CA GLU A 54 10.42 1.49 -13.70
C GLU A 54 9.25 1.72 -12.73
N LEU A 55 8.08 1.17 -13.02
CA LEU A 55 6.91 1.21 -12.13
C LEU A 55 6.72 -0.16 -11.47
N SER A 56 6.60 -0.20 -10.14
CA SER A 56 6.36 -1.43 -9.39
C SER A 56 5.20 -1.27 -8.41
N ALA A 57 4.41 -2.33 -8.20
CA ALA A 57 3.31 -2.32 -7.26
C ALA A 57 3.00 -3.71 -6.70
N PRO A 58 2.71 -3.83 -5.39
CA PRO A 58 2.17 -5.06 -4.81
C PRO A 58 0.63 -5.05 -4.81
N GLY A 59 0.03 -6.21 -5.10
CA GLY A 59 -1.40 -6.47 -4.90
C GLY A 59 -2.34 -5.47 -5.60
N MET A 60 -3.28 -4.89 -4.86
CA MET A 60 -4.30 -3.97 -5.42
C MET A 60 -3.71 -2.72 -6.09
N ALA A 61 -2.49 -2.30 -5.73
CA ALA A 61 -1.84 -1.15 -6.35
C ALA A 61 -1.41 -1.40 -7.81
N ILE A 62 -1.45 -2.65 -8.29
CA ILE A 62 -1.14 -3.02 -9.68
C ILE A 62 -2.08 -2.27 -10.65
N ALA A 63 -3.37 -2.13 -10.31
CA ALA A 63 -4.32 -1.40 -11.15
C ALA A 63 -3.88 0.06 -11.40
N THR A 64 -3.32 0.71 -10.38
CA THR A 64 -2.79 2.07 -10.50
C THR A 64 -1.58 2.11 -11.43
N VAL A 65 -0.67 1.14 -11.36
CA VAL A 65 0.49 1.06 -12.29
C VAL A 65 0.02 0.90 -13.74
N VAL A 66 -0.95 0.02 -13.98
CA VAL A 66 -1.54 -0.19 -15.31
C VAL A 66 -2.14 1.12 -15.82
N THR A 67 -2.94 1.79 -14.99
CA THR A 67 -3.57 3.07 -15.34
C THR A 67 -2.53 4.16 -15.66
N VAL A 68 -1.45 4.25 -14.87
CA VAL A 68 -0.37 5.22 -15.13
C VAL A 68 0.33 4.92 -16.46
N ALA A 69 0.66 3.66 -16.73
CA ALA A 69 1.29 3.25 -17.99
C ALA A 69 0.39 3.56 -19.21
N GLU A 70 -0.92 3.31 -19.10
CA GLU A 70 -1.91 3.66 -20.12
C GLU A 70 -1.96 5.17 -20.36
N ILE A 71 -2.05 5.98 -19.30
CA ILE A 71 -2.06 7.45 -19.43
C ILE A 71 -0.79 7.96 -20.11
N LEU A 72 0.38 7.42 -19.77
CA LEU A 72 1.65 7.85 -20.38
C LEU A 72 1.72 7.50 -21.86
N LYS A 73 1.32 6.28 -22.24
CA LYS A 73 1.28 5.84 -23.65
C LYS A 73 0.25 6.62 -24.47
N ASN A 74 -0.97 6.75 -23.98
CA ASN A 74 -2.06 7.41 -24.70
C ASN A 74 -1.77 8.89 -24.98
N ASN A 75 -0.99 9.53 -24.12
CA ASN A 75 -0.58 10.93 -24.28
C ASN A 75 0.77 11.10 -24.99
N GLY A 76 1.37 10.03 -25.52
CA GLY A 76 2.64 10.08 -26.25
C GLY A 76 3.87 10.36 -25.39
N PHE A 77 3.80 10.18 -24.07
CA PHE A 77 4.96 10.34 -23.17
C PHE A 77 5.83 9.08 -23.10
N ALA A 78 5.30 7.91 -23.47
CA ALA A 78 6.02 6.64 -23.45
C ALA A 78 5.71 5.81 -24.72
N PHE A 79 6.71 5.10 -25.23
CA PHE A 79 6.61 4.33 -26.49
C PHE A 79 6.65 2.81 -26.28
N GLU A 80 7.41 2.32 -25.31
CA GLU A 80 7.55 0.90 -25.01
C GLU A 80 7.31 0.66 -23.52
N THR A 81 6.52 -0.36 -23.16
CA THR A 81 6.28 -0.75 -21.76
C THR A 81 6.58 -2.23 -21.61
N ARG A 82 7.70 -2.56 -20.95
CA ARG A 82 8.00 -3.93 -20.56
C ARG A 82 7.28 -4.22 -19.24
N ILE A 83 6.51 -5.31 -19.22
CA ILE A 83 5.72 -5.71 -18.06
C ILE A 83 6.31 -6.99 -17.49
N THR A 84 6.71 -6.94 -16.22
CA THR A 84 7.19 -8.10 -15.47
C THR A 84 6.35 -8.26 -14.22
N THR A 85 5.87 -9.48 -13.98
CA THR A 85 5.13 -9.84 -12.76
C THR A 85 5.91 -10.89 -11.99
N SER A 86 6.10 -10.68 -10.70
CA SER A 86 6.72 -11.65 -9.80
C SER A 86 5.92 -11.76 -8.51
N THR A 87 5.94 -12.94 -7.91
CA THR A 87 5.44 -13.15 -6.55
C THR A 87 6.55 -12.78 -5.56
N VAL A 88 6.20 -11.94 -4.58
CA VAL A 88 7.10 -11.57 -3.49
C VAL A 88 6.47 -12.00 -2.17
N GLU A 89 7.24 -12.69 -1.32
CA GLU A 89 6.79 -13.04 0.03
C GLU A 89 6.84 -11.78 0.91
N ILE A 90 5.71 -11.42 1.50
CA ILE A 90 5.60 -10.29 2.43
C ILE A 90 5.54 -10.87 3.84
N LYS A 91 6.55 -10.57 4.66
CA LYS A 91 6.58 -10.97 6.07
C LYS A 91 5.54 -10.15 6.84
N ASP A 92 4.43 -10.79 7.23
CA ASP A 92 3.37 -10.17 8.04
C ASP A 92 3.73 -10.24 9.54
N GLU A 93 4.33 -9.18 10.07
CA GLU A 93 4.71 -9.07 11.48
C GLU A 93 3.52 -8.76 12.42
N MET A 94 2.28 -8.65 11.91
CA MET A 94 1.08 -8.31 12.71
C MET A 94 0.25 -9.48 13.21
N ARG A 95 0.57 -10.74 12.87
CA ARG A 95 -0.23 -11.93 13.27
C ARG A 95 -0.12 -12.34 14.75
N GLY A 96 0.49 -11.53 15.62
CA GLY A 96 0.88 -11.92 16.98
C GLY A 96 -0.02 -11.52 18.15
N ARG A 97 -1.26 -11.04 17.98
CA ARG A 97 -2.14 -10.75 19.13
C ARG A 97 -3.13 -11.90 19.37
N PRO A 98 -2.90 -12.78 20.37
CA PRO A 98 -3.93 -13.70 20.83
C PRO A 98 -5.09 -12.88 21.43
N ILE A 99 -6.28 -13.09 20.91
CA ILE A 99 -7.50 -12.45 21.41
C ILE A 99 -7.88 -13.18 22.70
N GLN A 100 -7.74 -12.55 23.85
CA GLN A 100 -8.34 -13.04 25.10
C GLN A 100 -9.84 -12.78 25.05
N LYS A 101 -10.64 -13.83 24.94
CA LYS A 101 -12.09 -13.76 25.17
C LYS A 101 -12.36 -13.98 26.66
N ALA A 102 -13.17 -13.11 27.26
CA ALA A 102 -13.73 -13.36 28.59
C ALA A 102 -14.71 -14.55 28.49
N LYS A 103 -14.54 -15.54 29.36
CA LYS A 103 -15.54 -16.57 29.60
C LYS A 103 -16.42 -16.07 30.75
N GLY A 104 -17.65 -15.67 30.42
CA GLY A 104 -18.68 -15.45 31.43
C GLY A 104 -19.33 -16.79 31.71
N ASP A 105 -19.07 -17.35 32.89
CA ASP A 105 -19.88 -18.43 33.43
C ASP A 105 -21.12 -17.77 34.04
N SER A 106 -22.27 -17.90 33.38
CA SER A 106 -23.56 -17.54 33.96
C SER A 106 -24.07 -18.75 34.74
N GLU A 107 -24.08 -18.64 36.07
CA GLU A 107 -24.83 -19.56 36.92
C GLU A 107 -26.32 -19.23 36.75
N ASP A 108 -27.02 -20.08 35.99
CA ASP A 108 -28.48 -20.07 35.94
C ASP A 108 -28.99 -20.68 37.27
N GLU A 109 -29.39 -19.82 38.21
CA GLU A 109 -30.18 -20.26 39.36
C GLU A 109 -31.61 -20.57 38.90
N ASP A 110 -31.87 -21.86 38.66
CA ASP A 110 -33.20 -22.42 38.47
C ASP A 110 -34.04 -22.23 39.74
N VAL A 111 -34.91 -21.22 39.77
CA VAL A 111 -35.97 -21.13 40.80
C VAL A 111 -37.28 -21.64 40.20
N PHE A 112 -37.45 -22.97 40.27
CA PHE A 112 -38.77 -23.59 40.30
C PHE A 112 -39.25 -23.66 41.75
N SER A 113 -40.46 -23.16 42.03
CA SER A 113 -41.54 -23.96 42.65
C SER A 113 -42.79 -23.14 42.96
N SER A 114 -43.90 -23.69 42.44
CA SER A 114 -45.31 -23.80 42.93
C SER A 114 -46.03 -22.59 43.53
#